data_AF-A0A7V2AUS4-F1
#
_entry.id   AF-A0A7V2AUS4-F1
#
_cell.length_a   1.000
_cell.length_b   1.000
_cell.length_c   1.000
_cell.angle_alpha   90.00
_cell.angle_beta   90.00
_cell.angle_gamma   90.00
#
_symmetry.space_group_name_H-M   'P 1'
#
loop_
_entity.id
_entity.type
_entity.pdbx_description
1 polymer ?
#
loop_
_entity_poly.entity_id
_entity_poly.type
_entity_poly.pdbx_seq_one_letter_code
_entity_poly.pdbx_strand_id
1 'polypeptide(L)'
;MEFISRIITILLDLLVRPFGPIRHTLGLVWLSLLSGAGMALVFRAAAPARSVRAAKNRFKSYIYEMRIYQDSLRAVFGAFARSLWSNLLYIKAILPPILILAVPAILLFYQLDERYGADHLSAGETTVLTVRLSGGADPAETEAALACGPGASVDAGPVRISDTGEISWRLRIEEAGTHRATLSVDGAAYTLRLVADPAFWRIARARGSGPLEPFIHPGAPPIPKGSRIESVRVDYPGASYPLLFWRTHWIVIFLFYTIVGAAAIKLAVGFEI
;
A
#
# COMPACT_ATOMS: atom_id res chain seq x y z
N MET A 1 17.75 5.58 -1.48
CA MET A 1 16.33 5.16 -1.44
C MET A 1 15.52 6.03 -0.49
N GLU A 2 16.01 6.25 0.74
CA GLU A 2 15.44 7.22 1.70
C GLU A 2 15.11 8.60 1.10
N PHE A 3 16.04 9.19 0.35
CA PHE A 3 15.83 10.51 -0.27
C PHE A 3 14.65 10.54 -1.24
N ILE A 4 14.52 9.53 -2.11
CA ILE A 4 13.44 9.46 -3.11
C ILE A 4 12.11 9.24 -2.39
N SER A 5 12.07 8.31 -1.45
CA SER A 5 10.86 8.08 -0.65
C SER A 5 10.42 9.36 0.07
N ARG A 6 11.36 10.08 0.69
CA ARG A 6 11.09 11.35 1.35
C ARG A 6 10.50 12.40 0.39
N ILE A 7 11.00 12.49 -0.84
CA ILE A 7 10.42 13.37 -1.87
C ILE A 7 8.98 12.98 -2.19
N ILE A 8 8.71 11.69 -2.40
CA ILE A 8 7.36 11.19 -2.67
C ILE A 8 6.42 11.53 -1.51
N THR A 9 6.87 11.28 -0.28
CA THR A 9 6.13 11.58 0.94
C THR A 9 5.81 13.07 1.04
N ILE A 10 6.78 13.95 0.79
CA ILE A 10 6.58 15.41 0.81
C ILE A 10 5.59 15.85 -0.28
N LEU A 11 5.68 15.28 -1.48
CA LEU A 11 4.78 15.63 -2.58
C LEU A 11 3.35 15.22 -2.27
N LEU A 12 3.13 14.02 -1.73
CA LEU A 12 1.82 13.57 -1.28
C LEU A 12 1.33 14.39 -0.08
N ASP A 13 2.22 14.73 0.85
CA ASP A 13 1.89 15.58 1.99
C ASP A 13 1.37 16.94 1.53
N LEU A 14 2.04 17.55 0.55
CA LEU A 14 1.65 18.82 -0.05
C LEU A 14 0.29 18.74 -0.76
N LEU A 15 0.04 17.63 -1.47
CA LEU A 15 -1.18 17.42 -2.23
C LEU A 15 -2.41 17.22 -1.33
N VAL A 16 -2.23 16.61 -0.14
CA VAL A 16 -3.31 16.35 0.83
C VAL A 16 -3.46 17.49 1.86
N ARG A 17 -2.43 18.31 2.06
CA ARG A 17 -2.44 19.46 2.97
C ARG A 17 -3.71 20.33 2.95
N PRO A 18 -4.31 20.69 1.79
CA PRO A 18 -5.50 21.55 1.79
C PRO A 18 -6.73 20.94 2.46
N PHE A 19 -6.82 19.61 2.60
CA PHE A 19 -7.97 18.95 3.23
C PHE A 19 -7.87 18.93 4.76
N GLY A 20 -6.66 19.08 5.30
CA GLY A 20 -6.40 19.02 6.74
C GLY A 20 -6.66 17.65 7.37
N PRO A 21 -6.31 17.46 8.65
CA PRO A 21 -6.42 16.17 9.33
C PRO A 21 -7.88 15.72 9.56
N ILE A 22 -8.81 16.67 9.66
CA ILE A 22 -10.24 16.41 9.95
C ILE A 22 -10.98 15.81 8.74
N ARG A 23 -10.53 16.09 7.50
CA ARG A 23 -11.18 15.61 6.27
C ARG A 23 -10.35 14.53 5.58
N HIS A 24 -9.83 13.61 6.39
CA HIS A 24 -8.94 12.54 5.97
C HIS A 24 -9.53 11.70 4.81
N THR A 25 -10.83 11.42 4.84
CA THR A 25 -11.58 10.75 3.75
C THR A 25 -11.54 11.51 2.42
N LEU A 26 -11.64 12.84 2.43
CA LEU A 26 -11.61 13.64 1.19
C LEU A 26 -10.23 13.62 0.56
N GLY A 27 -9.17 13.59 1.38
CA GLY A 27 -7.80 13.40 0.92
C GLY A 27 -7.65 12.09 0.14
N LEU A 28 -8.21 10.99 0.66
CA LEU A 28 -8.21 9.68 -0.02
C LEU A 28 -8.95 9.75 -1.35
N VAL A 29 -10.17 10.31 -1.38
CA VAL A 29 -10.95 10.45 -2.62
C VAL A 29 -10.21 11.29 -3.66
N TRP A 30 -9.64 12.43 -3.25
CA TRP A 30 -8.88 13.32 -4.11
C TRP A 30 -7.65 12.63 -4.72
N LEU A 31 -6.85 11.96 -3.90
CA LEU A 31 -5.69 11.21 -4.36
C LEU A 31 -6.07 10.08 -5.33
N SER A 32 -7.19 9.41 -5.07
CA SER A 32 -7.69 8.32 -5.91
C SER A 32 -8.12 8.83 -7.28
N LEU A 33 -8.86 9.94 -7.33
CA LEU A 33 -9.26 10.59 -8.58
C LEU A 33 -8.05 11.03 -9.40
N LEU A 34 -7.07 11.68 -8.76
CA LEU A 34 -5.84 12.13 -9.42
C LEU A 34 -5.02 10.95 -9.95
N SER A 35 -4.91 9.87 -9.16
CA SER A 35 -4.23 8.64 -9.55
C SER A 35 -4.91 8.02 -10.77
N GLY A 36 -6.23 7.88 -10.76
CA GLY A 36 -7.00 7.36 -11.90
C GLY A 36 -6.84 8.19 -13.16
N ALA A 37 -6.89 9.51 -13.01
CA ALA A 37 -6.67 10.43 -14.13
C ALA A 37 -5.25 10.29 -14.71
N GLY A 38 -4.22 10.30 -13.85
CA GLY A 38 -2.83 10.10 -14.25
C GLY A 38 -2.60 8.76 -14.93
N MET A 39 -3.16 7.68 -14.37
CA MET A 39 -3.08 6.34 -14.95
C MET A 39 -3.70 6.28 -16.35
N ALA A 40 -4.87 6.91 -16.55
CA ALA A 40 -5.51 6.97 -17.86
C ALA A 40 -4.67 7.72 -18.90
N LEU A 41 -4.00 8.82 -18.50
CA LEU A 41 -3.12 9.59 -19.38
C LEU A 41 -1.86 8.80 -19.77
N VAL A 42 -1.23 8.11 -18.81
CA VAL A 42 -0.08 7.25 -19.08
C VAL A 42 -0.48 6.08 -19.97
N PHE A 43 -1.63 5.45 -19.69
CA PHE A 43 -2.15 4.37 -20.53
C PHE A 43 -2.35 4.84 -21.97
N ARG A 44 -2.95 6.03 -22.17
CA ARG A 44 -3.12 6.64 -23.49
C ARG A 44 -1.79 6.86 -24.22
N ALA A 45 -0.77 7.34 -23.50
CA ALA A 45 0.54 7.63 -24.08
C ALA A 45 1.32 6.36 -24.46
N ALA A 46 1.20 5.31 -23.65
CA ALA A 46 1.98 4.08 -23.82
C ALA A 46 1.26 2.98 -24.63
N ALA A 47 -0.08 2.96 -24.71
CA ALA A 47 -0.83 1.96 -25.46
C ALA A 47 -0.96 2.34 -26.94
N PRO A 48 -0.48 1.52 -27.90
CA PRO A 48 -0.67 1.79 -29.32
C PRO A 48 -2.14 1.57 -29.71
N ALA A 49 -2.93 2.65 -29.80
CA ALA A 49 -4.37 2.56 -30.06
C ALA A 49 -4.74 1.78 -31.35
N ARG A 50 -3.81 1.65 -32.31
CA ARG A 50 -3.99 0.83 -33.53
C ARG A 50 -3.93 -0.68 -33.26
N SER A 51 -3.00 -1.16 -32.43
CA SER A 51 -2.84 -2.61 -32.17
C SER A 51 -3.99 -3.16 -31.33
N VAL A 52 -4.44 -2.38 -30.34
CA VAL A 52 -5.57 -2.70 -29.47
C VAL A 52 -6.88 -2.82 -30.27
N ARG A 53 -7.18 -1.84 -31.14
CA ARG A 53 -8.34 -1.89 -32.05
C ARG A 53 -8.27 -3.05 -33.04
N ALA A 54 -7.10 -3.26 -33.66
CA ALA A 54 -6.92 -4.33 -34.63
C ALA A 54 -7.15 -5.71 -33.99
N ALA A 55 -6.64 -5.92 -32.77
CA ALA A 55 -6.87 -7.14 -32.01
C ALA A 55 -8.36 -7.34 -31.64
N LYS A 56 -9.04 -6.29 -31.18
CA LYS A 56 -10.48 -6.35 -30.85
C LYS A 56 -11.34 -6.68 -32.07
N ASN A 57 -11.03 -6.10 -33.22
CA ASN A 57 -11.74 -6.39 -34.47
C ASN A 57 -11.45 -7.80 -34.99
N ARG A 58 -10.21 -8.29 -34.88
CA ARG A 58 -9.86 -9.69 -35.21
C ARG A 58 -10.59 -10.69 -34.31
N PHE A 59 -10.65 -10.43 -33.01
CA PHE A 59 -11.39 -11.27 -32.07
C PHE A 59 -12.88 -11.38 -32.44
N LYS A 60 -13.52 -10.25 -32.76
CA LYS A 60 -14.91 -10.25 -33.27
C LYS A 60 -15.05 -11.07 -34.55
N SER A 61 -14.10 -10.94 -35.49
CA SER A 61 -14.09 -11.73 -36.73
C SER A 61 -14.04 -13.23 -36.47
N TYR A 62 -13.23 -13.69 -35.52
CA TYR A 62 -13.14 -15.11 -35.18
C TYR A 62 -14.42 -15.63 -34.50
N ILE A 63 -15.11 -14.81 -33.70
CA ILE A 63 -16.43 -15.16 -33.16
C ILE A 63 -17.44 -15.37 -34.29
N TYR A 64 -17.46 -14.48 -35.29
CA TYR A 64 -18.33 -14.64 -36.46
C TYR A 64 -17.94 -15.87 -37.30
N GLU A 65 -16.66 -16.14 -37.48
CA GLU A 65 -16.17 -17.33 -38.21
C GLU A 65 -16.62 -18.63 -37.51
N MET A 66 -16.50 -18.72 -36.17
CA MET A 66 -16.98 -19.86 -35.41
C MET A 66 -18.49 -20.05 -35.54
N ARG A 67 -19.27 -18.96 -35.63
CA ARG A 67 -20.73 -19.03 -35.80
C ARG A 67 -21.14 -19.44 -37.21
N ILE A 68 -20.40 -19.01 -38.24
CA ILE A 68 -20.68 -19.34 -39.64
C ILE A 68 -20.31 -20.79 -39.97
N TYR A 69 -19.20 -21.29 -39.44
CA TYR A 69 -18.66 -22.62 -39.75
C TYR A 69 -18.95 -23.68 -38.68
N GLN A 70 -20.06 -23.54 -37.95
CA GLN A 70 -20.47 -24.38 -36.82
C GLN A 70 -20.49 -25.90 -37.13
N ASP A 71 -20.74 -26.27 -38.39
CA ASP A 71 -20.86 -27.68 -38.82
C ASP A 71 -19.51 -28.37 -39.11
N SER A 72 -18.39 -27.63 -39.02
CA SER A 72 -17.06 -28.16 -39.33
C SER A 72 -16.10 -28.02 -38.15
N LEU A 73 -15.89 -29.13 -37.43
CA LEU A 73 -15.01 -29.18 -36.25
C LEU A 73 -13.60 -28.61 -36.52
N ARG A 74 -13.00 -28.92 -37.68
CA ARG A 74 -11.68 -28.37 -38.05
C ARG A 74 -11.68 -26.85 -38.20
N ALA A 75 -12.73 -26.26 -38.79
CA ALA A 75 -12.82 -24.81 -38.93
C ALA A 75 -13.06 -24.13 -37.58
N VAL A 76 -13.89 -24.73 -36.73
CA VAL A 76 -14.14 -24.25 -35.35
C VAL A 76 -12.85 -24.26 -34.54
N PHE A 77 -12.11 -25.38 -34.49
CA PHE A 77 -10.83 -25.46 -33.79
C PHE A 77 -9.77 -24.50 -34.36
N GLY A 78 -9.70 -24.37 -35.69
CA GLY A 78 -8.77 -23.43 -36.34
C GLY A 78 -9.11 -21.95 -36.06
N ALA A 79 -10.39 -21.59 -36.02
CA ALA A 79 -10.84 -20.25 -35.64
C ALA A 79 -10.60 -19.97 -34.14
N PHE A 80 -10.81 -20.96 -33.27
CA PHE A 80 -10.51 -20.87 -31.85
C PHE A 80 -9.01 -20.64 -31.58
N ALA A 81 -8.13 -21.43 -32.20
CA ALA A 81 -6.68 -21.26 -32.06
C ALA A 81 -6.20 -19.88 -32.54
N ARG A 82 -6.73 -19.40 -33.68
CA ARG A 82 -6.45 -18.05 -34.19
C ARG A 82 -6.99 -16.95 -33.26
N SER A 83 -8.14 -17.17 -32.64
CA SER A 83 -8.71 -16.28 -31.62
C SER A 83 -7.81 -16.18 -30.39
N LEU A 84 -7.33 -17.33 -29.87
CA LEU A 84 -6.39 -17.37 -28.76
C LEU A 84 -5.08 -16.62 -29.08
N TRP A 85 -4.53 -16.83 -30.27
CA TRP A 85 -3.32 -16.12 -30.70
C TRP A 85 -3.53 -14.62 -30.82
N SER A 86 -4.67 -14.20 -31.38
CA SER A 86 -5.05 -12.78 -31.46
C SER A 86 -5.22 -12.15 -30.07
N ASN A 87 -5.74 -12.91 -29.11
CA ASN A 87 -5.83 -12.48 -27.72
C ASN A 87 -4.45 -12.38 -27.06
N LEU A 88 -3.52 -13.29 -27.36
CA LEU A 88 -2.15 -13.20 -26.86
C LEU A 88 -1.43 -11.95 -27.40
N LEU A 89 -1.64 -11.60 -28.68
CA LEU A 89 -1.13 -10.36 -29.28
C LEU A 89 -1.77 -9.12 -28.64
N TYR A 90 -3.06 -9.19 -28.26
CA TYR A 90 -3.72 -8.14 -27.47
C TYR A 90 -3.06 -7.96 -26.11
N ILE A 91 -2.85 -9.05 -25.35
CA ILE A 91 -2.18 -9.03 -24.05
C ILE A 91 -0.78 -8.42 -24.18
N LYS A 92 -0.01 -8.83 -25.21
CA LYS A 92 1.31 -8.26 -25.49
C LYS A 92 1.25 -6.75 -25.78
N ALA A 93 0.18 -6.27 -26.42
CA ALA A 93 0.02 -4.85 -26.73
C ALA A 93 -0.33 -4.01 -25.48
N ILE A 94 -1.05 -4.57 -24.50
CA ILE A 94 -1.41 -3.87 -23.25
C ILE A 94 -0.40 -4.08 -22.11
N LEU A 95 0.52 -5.04 -22.24
CA LEU A 95 1.49 -5.35 -21.20
C LEU A 95 2.45 -4.17 -20.89
N PRO A 96 3.03 -3.46 -21.89
CA PRO A 96 3.91 -2.32 -21.62
C PRO A 96 3.29 -1.22 -20.75
N PRO A 97 2.09 -0.66 -21.06
CA PRO A 97 1.48 0.34 -20.19
C PRO A 97 1.17 -0.20 -18.79
N ILE A 98 0.75 -1.47 -18.66
CA ILE A 98 0.52 -2.10 -17.35
C ILE A 98 1.81 -2.12 -16.52
N LEU A 99 2.94 -2.54 -17.10
CA LEU A 99 4.23 -2.58 -16.40
C LEU A 99 4.71 -1.19 -16.00
N ILE A 100 4.53 -0.19 -16.89
CA ILE A 100 4.87 1.21 -16.59
C ILE A 100 4.01 1.73 -15.44
N LEU A 101 2.73 1.37 -15.38
CA LEU A 101 1.78 1.78 -14.34
C LEU A 101 1.96 1.01 -13.03
N ALA A 102 2.45 -0.23 -13.07
CA ALA A 102 2.64 -1.05 -11.88
C ALA A 102 3.61 -0.39 -10.89
N VAL A 103 4.71 0.19 -11.38
CA VAL A 103 5.72 0.84 -10.53
C VAL A 103 5.13 1.99 -9.69
N PRO A 104 4.51 3.03 -10.27
CA PRO A 104 3.90 4.10 -9.48
C PRO A 104 2.70 3.61 -8.66
N ALA A 105 1.92 2.64 -9.14
CA ALA A 105 0.79 2.09 -8.37
C ALA A 105 1.26 1.39 -7.08
N ILE A 106 2.34 0.61 -7.13
CA ILE A 106 2.93 -0.05 -5.96
C ILE A 106 3.46 1.00 -4.98
N LEU A 107 4.15 2.04 -5.47
CA LEU A 107 4.65 3.12 -4.61
C LEU A 107 3.51 3.90 -3.94
N LEU A 108 2.46 4.22 -4.69
CA LEU A 108 1.26 4.87 -4.14
C LEU A 108 0.56 3.97 -3.13
N PHE A 109 0.49 2.66 -3.37
CA PHE A 109 -0.13 1.71 -2.46
C PHE A 109 0.49 1.79 -1.06
N TYR A 110 1.81 1.68 -0.94
CA TYR A 110 2.48 1.75 0.38
C TYR A 110 2.34 3.12 1.04
N GLN A 111 2.40 4.20 0.26
CA GLN A 111 2.18 5.56 0.76
C GLN A 111 0.76 5.77 1.28
N LEU A 112 -0.24 5.17 0.64
CA LEU A 112 -1.63 5.23 1.10
C LEU A 112 -1.87 4.29 2.28
N ASP A 113 -1.28 3.10 2.30
CA ASP A 113 -1.41 2.15 3.39
C ASP A 113 -0.90 2.71 4.72
N GLU A 114 0.21 3.44 4.70
CA GLU A 114 0.73 4.09 5.92
C GLU A 114 -0.15 5.24 6.43
N ARG A 115 -0.88 5.90 5.54
CA ARG A 115 -1.75 7.03 5.89
C ARG A 115 -3.13 6.58 6.30
N TYR A 116 -3.67 5.59 5.59
CA TYR A 116 -5.07 5.22 5.63
C TYR A 116 -5.29 3.78 6.13
N GLY A 117 -4.26 2.97 6.31
CA GLY A 117 -4.38 1.56 6.72
C GLY A 117 -4.61 1.35 8.21
N ALA A 118 -4.26 2.32 9.04
CA ALA A 118 -4.33 2.22 10.50
C ALA A 118 -5.21 3.33 11.09
N ASP A 119 -5.93 3.02 12.14
CA ASP A 119 -6.60 3.99 12.99
C ASP A 119 -5.74 4.33 14.22
N HIS A 120 -6.05 5.43 14.88
CA HIS A 120 -5.34 5.88 16.07
C HIS A 120 -5.72 5.02 17.29
N LEU A 121 -4.78 4.92 18.24
CA LEU A 121 -5.07 4.31 19.54
C LEU A 121 -5.92 5.27 20.39
N SER A 122 -6.69 4.72 21.31
CA SER A 122 -7.46 5.49 22.29
C SER A 122 -6.80 5.48 23.67
N ALA A 123 -7.02 6.52 24.46
CA ALA A 123 -6.63 6.51 25.87
C ALA A 123 -7.36 5.37 26.61
N GLY A 124 -6.60 4.60 27.40
CA GLY A 124 -7.06 3.38 28.07
C GLY A 124 -6.91 2.10 27.23
N GLU A 125 -6.57 2.20 25.94
CA GLU A 125 -6.35 1.06 25.07
C GLU A 125 -4.96 0.44 25.28
N THR A 126 -4.84 -0.86 25.03
CA THR A 126 -3.56 -1.57 25.01
C THR A 126 -3.19 -2.01 23.61
N THR A 127 -1.92 -1.85 23.23
CA THR A 127 -1.35 -2.34 21.97
C THR A 127 -0.15 -3.24 22.24
N VAL A 128 0.29 -3.99 21.23
CA VAL A 128 1.50 -4.81 21.29
C VAL A 128 2.56 -4.19 20.40
N LEU A 129 3.76 -4.03 20.96
CA LEU A 129 4.97 -3.72 20.23
C LEU A 129 5.80 -4.99 20.11
N THR A 130 6.08 -5.42 18.88
CA THR A 130 6.86 -6.62 18.57
C THR A 130 8.13 -6.22 17.83
N VAL A 131 9.25 -6.73 18.31
CA VAL A 131 10.56 -6.59 17.70
C VAL A 131 11.00 -7.96 17.22
N ARG A 132 11.42 -8.04 15.96
CA ARG A 132 12.04 -9.23 15.40
C ARG A 132 13.54 -9.02 15.30
N LEU A 133 14.31 -9.98 15.79
CA LEU A 133 15.76 -9.94 15.78
C LEU A 133 16.34 -10.47 14.47
N SER A 134 17.53 -9.99 14.10
CA SER A 134 18.26 -10.44 12.91
C SER A 134 18.71 -11.90 13.03
N GLY A 135 18.65 -12.62 11.90
CA GLY A 135 18.83 -14.07 11.81
C GLY A 135 20.00 -14.65 12.61
N GLY A 136 19.66 -15.36 13.68
CA GLY A 136 20.58 -16.11 14.54
C GLY A 136 20.74 -15.56 15.97
N ALA A 137 20.20 -14.37 16.26
CA ALA A 137 20.19 -13.87 17.64
C ALA A 137 19.13 -14.60 18.46
N ASP A 138 19.52 -15.16 19.62
CA ASP A 138 18.56 -15.74 20.56
C ASP A 138 17.86 -14.61 21.34
N PRO A 139 16.51 -14.51 21.26
CA PRO A 139 15.75 -13.57 22.08
C PRO A 139 16.02 -13.70 23.57
N ALA A 140 16.35 -14.90 24.06
CA ALA A 140 16.62 -15.18 25.47
C ALA A 140 17.93 -14.53 25.96
N GLU A 141 18.96 -14.49 25.11
CA GLU A 141 20.27 -13.92 25.43
C GLU A 141 20.38 -12.43 25.09
N THR A 142 19.41 -11.90 24.34
CA THR A 142 19.41 -10.50 23.88
C THR A 142 18.89 -9.57 24.98
N GLU A 143 19.69 -8.54 25.32
CA GLU A 143 19.28 -7.52 26.27
C GLU A 143 18.35 -6.52 25.56
N ALA A 144 17.06 -6.61 25.87
CA ALA A 144 16.04 -5.74 25.29
C ALA A 144 15.22 -5.05 26.37
N ALA A 145 15.16 -3.73 26.32
CA ALA A 145 14.40 -2.88 27.22
C ALA A 145 13.53 -1.90 26.43
N LEU A 146 12.36 -1.59 26.96
CA LEU A 146 11.42 -0.65 26.36
C LEU A 146 11.07 0.43 27.38
N ALA A 147 11.28 1.69 27.01
CA ALA A 147 10.91 2.85 27.81
C ALA A 147 9.86 3.68 27.06
N CYS A 148 8.79 4.06 27.76
CA CYS A 148 7.77 4.95 27.22
C CYS A 148 7.94 6.37 27.77
N GLY A 149 7.66 7.36 26.93
CA GLY A 149 7.53 8.75 27.35
C GLY A 149 6.19 9.00 28.07
N PRO A 150 5.96 10.22 28.57
CA PRO A 150 4.69 10.58 29.21
C PRO A 150 3.49 10.23 28.33
N GLY A 151 2.40 9.76 28.94
CA GLY A 151 1.15 9.40 28.26
C GLY A 151 1.08 7.97 27.70
N ALA A 152 2.14 7.17 27.85
CA ALA A 152 2.12 5.73 27.59
C ALA A 152 2.99 4.98 28.61
N SER A 153 2.64 3.74 28.92
CA SER A 153 3.38 2.88 29.83
C SER A 153 3.50 1.45 29.32
N VAL A 154 4.53 0.74 29.81
CA VAL A 154 4.68 -0.69 29.56
C VAL A 154 3.78 -1.42 30.55
N ASP A 155 2.72 -2.03 30.04
CA ASP A 155 1.73 -2.76 30.84
C ASP A 155 2.23 -4.17 31.19
N ALA A 156 2.89 -4.84 30.25
CA ALA A 156 3.47 -6.17 30.45
C ALA A 156 4.60 -6.50 29.46
N GLY A 157 5.48 -7.42 29.86
CA GLY A 157 6.59 -7.93 29.04
C GLY A 157 7.96 -7.65 29.66
N PRO A 158 9.06 -8.00 28.97
CA PRO A 158 9.11 -8.63 27.63
C PRO A 158 8.66 -10.10 27.61
N VAL A 159 7.89 -10.48 26.60
CA VAL A 159 7.66 -11.88 26.18
C VAL A 159 8.62 -12.21 25.04
N ARG A 160 9.31 -13.34 25.12
CA ARG A 160 10.33 -13.76 24.14
C ARG A 160 9.89 -15.05 23.46
N ILE A 161 9.96 -15.09 22.14
CA ILE A 161 9.59 -16.25 21.31
C ILE A 161 10.81 -16.64 20.48
N SER A 162 11.56 -17.64 20.94
CA SER A 162 12.79 -18.09 20.28
C SER A 162 12.57 -18.65 18.88
N ASP A 163 11.41 -19.28 18.62
CA ASP A 163 11.08 -19.87 17.32
C ASP A 163 10.95 -18.83 16.20
N THR A 164 10.35 -17.67 16.50
CA THR A 164 10.19 -16.56 15.55
C THR A 164 11.27 -15.49 15.66
N GLY A 165 12.12 -15.56 16.69
CA GLY A 165 13.14 -14.54 16.97
C GLY A 165 12.52 -13.23 17.46
N GLU A 166 11.39 -13.28 18.17
CA GLU A 166 10.59 -12.10 18.51
C GLU A 166 10.62 -11.76 20.01
N ILE A 167 10.64 -10.46 20.31
CA ILE A 167 10.45 -9.91 21.65
C ILE A 167 9.27 -8.94 21.60
N SER A 168 8.27 -9.17 22.45
CA SER A 168 7.04 -8.39 22.45
C SER A 168 6.73 -7.79 23.82
N TRP A 169 6.18 -6.58 23.80
CA TRP A 169 5.69 -5.86 24.98
C TRP A 169 4.25 -5.45 24.76
N ARG A 170 3.43 -5.54 25.80
CA ARG A 170 2.12 -4.91 25.83
C ARG A 170 2.28 -3.52 26.39
N LEU A 171 1.81 -2.53 25.63
CA LEU A 171 1.82 -1.13 25.98
C LEU A 171 0.40 -0.69 26.31
N ARG A 172 0.26 0.23 27.26
CA ARG A 172 -1.00 0.91 27.56
C ARG A 172 -0.87 2.39 27.24
N ILE A 173 -1.85 2.92 26.51
CA ILE A 173 -1.96 4.35 26.26
C ILE A 173 -2.72 4.97 27.42
N GLU A 174 -2.13 5.94 28.10
CA GLU A 174 -2.72 6.60 29.27
C GLU A 174 -3.44 7.89 28.87
N GLU A 175 -2.85 8.64 27.93
CA GLU A 175 -3.36 9.93 27.49
C GLU A 175 -3.55 9.98 25.97
N ALA A 176 -4.48 10.80 25.48
CA ALA A 176 -4.58 11.09 24.06
C ALA A 176 -3.39 11.95 23.62
N GLY A 177 -2.85 11.71 22.43
CA GLY A 177 -1.68 12.43 21.93
C GLY A 177 -0.70 11.56 21.15
N THR A 178 0.44 12.14 20.80
CA THR A 178 1.55 11.39 20.19
C THR A 178 2.66 11.20 21.22
N HIS A 179 2.89 9.95 21.61
CA HIS A 179 3.85 9.57 22.63
C HIS A 179 5.10 8.94 22.01
N ARG A 180 6.20 8.88 22.75
CA ARG A 180 7.43 8.23 22.29
C ARG A 180 7.60 6.90 22.99
N ALA A 181 8.06 5.89 22.26
CA ALA A 181 8.56 4.65 22.83
C ALA A 181 9.99 4.45 22.33
N THR A 182 10.93 4.26 23.26
CA THR A 182 12.34 4.00 22.96
C THR A 182 12.66 2.57 23.33
N LEU A 183 12.94 1.80 22.30
CA LEU A 183 13.44 0.44 22.38
C LEU A 183 14.97 0.50 22.48
N SER A 184 15.56 -0.25 23.41
CA SER A 184 17.00 -0.49 23.51
C SER A 184 17.27 -1.97 23.31
N VAL A 185 18.08 -2.34 22.33
CA VAL A 185 18.49 -3.73 22.05
C VAL A 185 20.01 -3.77 21.96
N ASP A 186 20.68 -4.50 22.85
CA ASP A 186 22.14 -4.63 22.94
C ASP A 186 22.88 -3.27 22.83
N GLY A 187 22.35 -2.26 23.53
CA GLY A 187 22.88 -0.89 23.55
C GLY A 187 22.50 0.00 22.35
N ALA A 188 21.83 -0.54 21.32
CA ALA A 188 21.29 0.26 20.23
C ALA A 188 19.88 0.77 20.56
N ALA A 189 19.70 2.10 20.54
CA ALA A 189 18.41 2.73 20.79
C ALA A 189 17.64 2.99 19.48
N TYR A 190 16.35 2.64 19.48
CA TYR A 190 15.39 2.93 18.42
C TYR A 190 14.14 3.59 19.01
N THR A 191 13.93 4.86 18.67
CA THR A 191 12.74 5.60 19.13
C THR A 191 11.67 5.63 18.04
N LEU A 192 10.48 5.19 18.39
CA LEU A 192 9.28 5.27 17.56
C LEU A 192 8.20 6.11 18.25
N ARG A 193 7.11 6.36 17.52
CA ARG A 193 5.96 7.12 18.00
C ARG A 193 4.75 6.21 18.19
N LEU A 194 4.07 6.38 19.32
CA LEU A 194 2.75 5.81 19.58
C LEU A 194 1.72 6.89 19.29
N VAL A 195 0.81 6.61 18.37
CA VAL A 195 -0.17 7.60 17.89
C VAL A 195 -1.53 7.32 18.50
N ALA A 196 -1.92 8.16 19.46
CA ALA A 196 -3.25 8.21 20.06
C ALA A 196 -3.94 9.56 19.84
N ASP A 197 -3.56 10.25 18.75
CA ASP A 197 -4.09 11.56 18.37
C ASP A 197 -4.89 11.41 17.05
N PRO A 198 -6.22 11.64 17.06
CA PRO A 198 -7.05 11.61 15.85
C PRO A 198 -6.62 12.64 14.78
N ALA A 199 -5.93 13.71 15.16
CA ALA A 199 -5.42 14.69 14.22
C ALA A 199 -4.14 14.22 13.49
N PHE A 200 -3.53 13.12 13.94
CA PHE A 200 -2.34 12.56 13.33
C PHE A 200 -2.71 11.62 12.19
N TRP A 201 -2.14 11.88 11.01
CA TRP A 201 -2.67 11.37 9.73
C TRP A 201 -1.71 10.43 9.00
N ARG A 202 -0.59 10.05 9.63
CA ARG A 202 0.39 9.08 9.13
C ARG A 202 0.85 8.18 10.27
N ILE A 203 0.45 6.91 10.26
CA ILE A 203 0.74 5.98 11.35
C ILE A 203 1.72 4.93 10.85
N ALA A 204 2.96 5.01 11.34
CA ALA A 204 3.98 4.02 11.10
C ALA A 204 3.71 2.76 11.93
N ARG A 205 3.13 1.73 11.30
CA ARG A 205 2.83 0.45 11.95
C ARG A 205 4.04 -0.47 12.05
N ALA A 206 4.95 -0.39 11.09
CA ALA A 206 6.08 -1.28 11.01
C ALA A 206 7.29 -0.60 10.37
N ARG A 207 8.47 -1.14 10.65
CA ARG A 207 9.70 -0.80 9.96
C ARG A 207 10.65 -1.98 9.98
N GLY A 208 11.19 -2.35 8.82
CA GLY A 208 12.31 -3.27 8.71
C GLY A 208 13.66 -2.57 8.52
N SER A 209 14.72 -3.39 8.46
CA SER A 209 16.11 -2.98 8.19
C SER A 209 16.52 -3.09 6.72
N GLY A 210 15.65 -3.63 5.86
CA GLY A 210 15.90 -3.87 4.44
C GLY A 210 16.07 -2.60 3.57
N PRO A 211 16.65 -2.74 2.37
CA PRO A 211 16.94 -1.60 1.50
C PRO A 211 15.70 -0.93 0.89
N LEU A 212 14.60 -1.67 0.75
CA LEU A 212 13.33 -1.19 0.18
C LEU A 212 12.35 -0.66 1.24
N GLU A 213 12.66 -0.85 2.52
CA GLU A 213 11.86 -0.37 3.66
C GLU A 213 11.49 1.11 3.60
N PRO A 214 12.34 2.03 3.09
CA PRO A 214 11.94 3.41 2.94
C PRO A 214 10.73 3.58 2.02
N PHE A 215 10.51 2.72 1.04
CA PHE A 215 9.36 2.79 0.13
C PHE A 215 8.13 2.05 0.67
N ILE A 216 8.35 0.96 1.40
CA ILE A 216 7.29 0.12 1.98
C ILE A 216 6.69 0.78 3.23
N HIS A 217 7.54 1.37 4.08
CA HIS A 217 7.19 2.02 5.33
C HIS A 217 7.84 3.43 5.44
N PRO A 218 7.34 4.42 4.67
CA PRO A 218 8.02 5.71 4.47
C PRO A 218 8.03 6.69 5.65
N GLY A 219 7.20 6.50 6.66
CA GLY A 219 7.03 7.39 7.81
C GLY A 219 7.61 6.86 9.12
N ALA A 220 8.13 5.63 9.13
CA ALA A 220 8.83 5.08 10.28
C ALA A 220 10.32 5.49 10.28
N PRO A 221 10.91 5.81 11.44
CA PRO A 221 12.32 6.17 11.52
C PRO A 221 13.21 4.98 11.11
N PRO A 222 14.37 5.21 10.47
CA PRO A 222 15.25 4.13 10.06
C PRO A 222 15.84 3.41 11.27
N ILE A 223 15.92 2.08 11.18
CA ILE A 223 16.58 1.25 12.20
C ILE A 223 18.10 1.53 12.17
N PRO A 224 18.78 1.67 13.32
CA PRO A 224 20.22 1.87 13.39
C PRO A 224 20.98 0.76 12.68
N LYS A 225 21.91 1.14 11.80
CA LYS A 225 22.78 0.20 11.09
C LYS A 225 23.65 -0.56 12.09
N GLY A 226 23.72 -1.88 11.95
CA GLY A 226 24.48 -2.75 12.86
C GLY A 226 23.76 -3.13 14.15
N SER A 227 22.52 -2.64 14.37
CA SER A 227 21.68 -3.20 15.42
C SER A 227 21.21 -4.60 15.06
N ARG A 228 20.89 -5.41 16.08
CA ARG A 228 20.30 -6.74 15.91
C ARG A 228 18.80 -6.71 15.60
N ILE A 229 18.25 -5.54 15.30
CA ILE A 229 16.82 -5.36 15.02
C ILE A 229 16.60 -5.60 13.52
N GLU A 230 15.84 -6.65 13.19
CA GLU A 230 15.38 -6.91 11.83
C GLU A 230 14.16 -6.07 11.49
N SER A 231 13.15 -6.09 12.37
CA SER A 231 11.95 -5.27 12.21
C SER A 231 11.31 -4.90 13.54
N VAL A 232 10.56 -3.81 13.55
CA VAL A 232 9.72 -3.36 14.66
C VAL A 232 8.31 -3.18 14.14
N ARG A 233 7.32 -3.70 14.85
CA ARG A 233 5.89 -3.58 14.54
C ARG A 233 5.13 -3.10 15.77
N VAL A 234 4.13 -2.26 15.56
CA VAL A 234 3.13 -1.87 16.55
C VAL A 234 1.75 -2.20 15.97
N ASP A 235 0.94 -2.89 16.76
CA ASP A 235 -0.38 -3.34 16.34
C ASP A 235 -1.42 -2.23 16.56
N TYR A 236 -1.73 -1.51 15.48
CA TYR A 236 -2.78 -0.50 15.46
C TYR A 236 -4.11 -1.09 14.96
N PRO A 237 -5.26 -0.60 15.45
CA PRO A 237 -6.56 -0.95 14.90
C PRO A 237 -6.63 -0.61 13.41
N GLY A 238 -7.36 -1.41 12.64
CA GLY A 238 -7.54 -1.18 11.20
C GLY A 238 -8.52 -0.03 10.92
N ALA A 239 -8.13 0.94 10.11
CA ALA A 239 -9.01 2.05 9.75
C ALA A 239 -10.09 1.62 8.74
N SER A 240 -11.30 2.15 8.93
CA SER A 240 -12.46 1.87 8.09
C SER A 240 -13.18 3.16 7.70
N TYR A 241 -13.45 3.30 6.41
CA TYR A 241 -13.96 4.55 5.82
C TYR A 241 -15.34 4.34 5.20
N PRO A 242 -16.22 5.34 5.25
CA PRO A 242 -17.54 5.26 4.64
C PRO A 242 -17.46 5.27 3.11
N LEU A 243 -18.14 4.31 2.49
CA LEU A 243 -18.42 4.26 1.05
C LEU A 243 -19.91 3.97 0.86
N LEU A 244 -20.67 4.98 0.43
CA LEU A 244 -22.14 4.93 0.37
C LEU A 244 -22.73 4.50 1.73
N PHE A 245 -23.30 3.30 1.81
CA PHE A 245 -23.95 2.74 3.00
C PHE A 245 -23.05 1.78 3.81
N TRP A 246 -21.79 1.57 3.39
CA TRP A 246 -20.89 0.55 3.93
C TRP A 246 -19.64 1.19 4.54
N ARG A 247 -19.00 0.52 5.51
CA ARG A 247 -17.65 0.88 5.97
C ARG A 247 -16.66 -0.12 5.36
N THR A 248 -15.69 0.39 4.61
CA THR A 248 -14.75 -0.43 3.86
C THR A 248 -13.31 -0.04 4.13
N HIS A 249 -12.40 -0.97 3.85
CA HIS A 249 -10.97 -0.69 3.83
C HIS A 249 -10.64 0.37 2.77
N TRP A 250 -9.61 1.19 3.02
CA TRP A 250 -9.23 2.31 2.14
C TRP A 250 -8.98 1.90 0.69
N ILE A 251 -8.50 0.66 0.47
CA ILE A 251 -8.21 0.13 -0.87
C ILE A 251 -9.45 0.08 -1.76
N VAL A 252 -10.63 -0.18 -1.18
CA VAL A 252 -11.89 -0.26 -1.94
C VAL A 252 -12.28 1.13 -2.44
N ILE A 253 -12.16 2.14 -1.56
CA ILE A 253 -12.38 3.55 -1.90
C ILE A 253 -11.39 3.98 -2.97
N PHE A 254 -10.12 3.63 -2.79
CA PHE A 254 -9.07 3.95 -3.75
C PHE A 254 -9.39 3.39 -5.13
N LEU A 255 -9.66 2.10 -5.25
CA LEU A 255 -9.98 1.46 -6.52
C LEU A 255 -11.24 2.05 -7.17
N PHE A 256 -12.30 2.25 -6.39
CA PHE A 256 -13.55 2.83 -6.88
C PHE A 256 -13.33 4.22 -7.48
N TYR A 257 -12.71 5.14 -6.73
CA TYR A 257 -12.50 6.51 -7.22
C TYR A 257 -11.39 6.60 -8.27
N THR A 258 -10.44 5.66 -8.32
CA THR A 258 -9.47 5.55 -9.42
C THR A 258 -10.17 5.22 -10.73
N ILE A 259 -11.15 4.31 -10.72
CA ILE A 259 -11.98 4.01 -11.91
C ILE A 259 -12.79 5.24 -12.33
N VAL A 260 -13.39 5.95 -11.37
CA VAL A 260 -14.14 7.19 -11.65
C VAL A 260 -13.23 8.25 -12.29
N GLY A 261 -12.03 8.48 -11.74
CA GLY A 261 -11.07 9.44 -12.28
C GLY A 261 -10.60 9.06 -13.69
N ALA A 262 -10.31 7.78 -13.93
CA ALA A 262 -9.94 7.28 -15.25
C ALA A 262 -11.09 7.43 -16.26
N ALA A 263 -12.33 7.14 -15.86
CA ALA A 263 -13.52 7.30 -16.69
C ALA A 263 -13.78 8.77 -17.05
N ALA A 264 -13.59 9.69 -16.10
CA ALA A 264 -13.73 11.12 -16.34
C ALA A 264 -12.75 11.62 -17.41
N ILE A 265 -11.48 11.19 -17.35
CA ILE A 265 -10.48 11.50 -18.38
C ILE A 265 -10.86 10.87 -19.72
N LYS A 266 -11.31 9.62 -19.72
CA LYS A 266 -11.76 8.95 -20.95
C LYS A 266 -12.90 9.72 -21.62
N LEU A 267 -13.89 10.18 -20.85
CA LEU A 267 -15.02 10.96 -21.35
C LEU A 267 -14.58 12.34 -21.87
N ALA A 268 -13.71 13.04 -21.13
CA ALA A 268 -13.24 14.37 -21.51
C ALA A 268 -12.34 14.38 -22.75
N VAL A 269 -11.52 13.34 -22.92
CA VAL A 269 -10.46 13.29 -23.95
C VAL A 269 -10.85 12.42 -25.15
N GLY A 270 -11.87 11.56 -25.03
CA GLY A 270 -12.49 10.85 -26.16
C GLY A 270 -11.64 9.75 -26.81
N PHE A 271 -10.69 9.14 -26.09
CA PHE A 271 -9.88 8.05 -26.64
C PHE A 271 -10.43 6.66 -26.30
N GLU A 272 -10.29 5.73 -27.25
CA GLU A 272 -10.61 4.31 -27.04
C GLU A 272 -9.45 3.61 -26.31
N ILE A 273 -9.79 2.99 -25.17
CA ILE A 273 -8.97 2.01 -24.44
C ILE A 273 -9.37 0.62 -24.92
#